data_AF-A0A0P8W682-F1
#
_entry.id   AF-A0A0P8W682-F1
#
_cell.length_a   1.000
_cell.length_b   1.000
_cell.length_c   1.000
_cell.angle_alpha   90.00
_cell.angle_beta   90.00
_cell.angle_gamma   90.00
#
_symmetry.space_group_name_H-M   'P 1'
#
loop_
_entity.id
_entity.type
_entity.pdbx_description
1 polymer ?
#
loop_
_entity_poly.entity_id
_entity_poly.type
_entity_poly.pdbx_seq_one_letter_code
_entity_poly.pdbx_strand_id
1 'polypeptide(L)' 'MVKTLKNKMQMAAVKAHSALTNRSGDQMTGWLIVVLIVVVVGAIFMTLYQSSITQIWNSIVAKITNLLK' A
#
# COMPACT_ATOMS: atom_id res chain seq x y z
N MET A 1 -16.90 46.45 -18.65
CA MET A 1 -17.66 45.22 -18.38
C MET A 1 -17.03 43.96 -19.00
N VAL A 2 -16.76 43.94 -20.32
CA VAL A 2 -16.13 42.79 -21.01
C VAL A 2 -14.75 42.40 -20.47
N LYS A 3 -13.92 43.38 -20.08
CA LYS A 3 -12.58 43.16 -19.51
C LYS A 3 -12.61 42.36 -18.19
N THR A 4 -13.61 42.60 -17.34
CA THR A 4 -13.80 41.91 -16.06
C THR A 4 -14.26 40.47 -16.27
N LEU A 5 -15.14 40.23 -17.23
CA LEU A 5 -15.56 38.88 -17.64
C LEU A 5 -14.38 38.08 -18.21
N LYS A 6 -13.56 38.69 -19.05
CA LYS A 6 -12.36 38.07 -19.64
C LYS A 6 -11.34 37.67 -18.56
N ASN A 7 -11.10 38.55 -17.57
CA ASN A 7 -10.24 38.23 -16.43
C ASN A 7 -10.79 37.09 -15.56
N LYS A 8 -12.10 37.06 -15.29
CA LYS A 8 -12.73 35.96 -14.53
C LYS A 8 -12.63 34.62 -15.26
N MET A 9 -12.81 34.62 -16.58
CA MET A 9 -12.62 33.42 -17.40
C MET A 9 -11.16 32.93 -17.40
N GLN A 10 -10.19 33.84 -17.51
CA GLN A 10 -8.77 33.46 -17.43
C GLN A 10 -8.41 32.88 -16.06
N MET A 11 -8.92 33.48 -14.97
CA MET A 11 -8.74 32.93 -13.62
C MET A 11 -9.39 31.54 -13.45
N ALA A 12 -10.58 31.33 -14.03
CA ALA A 12 -11.25 30.04 -14.00
C ALA A 12 -10.46 28.98 -14.78
N ALA A 13 -9.91 29.34 -15.95
CA ALA A 13 -9.06 28.47 -16.74
C ALA A 13 -7.77 28.08 -16.01
N VAL A 14 -7.12 29.03 -15.32
CA VAL A 14 -5.93 28.75 -14.50
C VAL A 14 -6.26 27.82 -13.33
N LYS A 15 -7.37 28.05 -12.63
CA LYS A 15 -7.81 27.16 -11.53
C LYS A 15 -8.15 25.75 -12.03
N ALA A 16 -8.81 25.63 -13.18
CA ALA A 16 -9.10 24.35 -13.80
C ALA A 16 -7.80 23.62 -14.19
N HIS A 17 -6.84 24.33 -14.78
CA HIS A 17 -5.53 23.77 -15.11
C HIS A 17 -4.77 23.30 -13.87
N SER A 18 -4.78 24.08 -12.78
CA SER A 18 -4.16 23.69 -11.50
C SER A 18 -4.85 22.49 -10.85
N ALA A 19 -6.17 22.37 -10.96
CA ALA A 19 -6.91 21.21 -10.45
C ALA A 19 -6.63 19.94 -11.28
N LEU A 20 -6.49 20.07 -12.60
CA LEU A 20 -6.18 18.95 -13.50
C LEU A 20 -4.72 18.50 -13.42
N THR A 21 -3.79 19.42 -13.13
CA THR A 21 -2.38 19.08 -12.85
C THR A 21 -2.16 18.64 -11.40
N ASN A 22 -3.21 18.62 -10.57
CA ASN A 22 -3.10 18.24 -9.18
C ASN A 22 -2.90 16.73 -9.05
N ARG A 23 -1.65 16.32 -8.79
CA ARG A 23 -1.25 14.92 -8.64
C ARG A 23 -1.71 14.25 -7.34
N SER A 24 -2.57 14.91 -6.56
CA SER A 24 -3.12 14.37 -5.30
C SER A 24 -3.83 13.03 -5.49
N GLY A 25 -4.56 12.85 -6.60
CA GLY A 25 -5.22 11.58 -6.92
C GLY A 25 -4.23 10.46 -7.24
N ASP A 26 -3.12 10.79 -7.87
CA ASP A 26 -2.04 9.86 -8.21
C ASP A 26 -1.28 9.42 -6.95
N GLN A 27 -1.12 10.34 -6.00
CA GLN A 27 -0.53 10.06 -4.69
C GLN A 27 -1.40 9.10 -3.86
N MET A 28 -2.72 9.32 -3.80
CA MET A 28 -3.64 8.42 -3.09
C MET A 28 -3.70 7.03 -3.74
N THR A 29 -3.77 6.97 -5.07
CA THR A 29 -3.78 5.71 -5.82
C THR A 29 -2.48 4.94 -5.64
N GLY A 30 -1.32 5.63 -5.64
CA GLY A 30 -0.02 5.03 -5.36
C GLY A 30 0.05 4.39 -3.97
N TRP A 31 -0.45 5.08 -2.93
CA TRP A 31 -0.52 4.53 -1.57
C TRP A 31 -1.42 3.29 -1.49
N LEU A 32 -2.58 3.30 -2.16
CA LEU A 32 -3.48 2.14 -2.19
C LEU A 32 -2.80 0.92 -2.82
N ILE A 33 -2.05 1.10 -3.91
CA ILE A 33 -1.30 0.02 -4.57
C ILE A 33 -0.21 -0.53 -3.64
N VAL A 34 0.53 0.34 -2.94
CA VAL A 34 1.56 -0.08 -1.99
C VAL A 34 0.94 -0.92 -0.86
N VAL A 35 -0.16 -0.44 -0.26
CA VAL A 35 -0.85 -1.18 0.82
C VAL A 35 -1.34 -2.54 0.32
N LEU A 36 -1.92 -2.59 -0.88
CA LEU A 36 -2.39 -3.84 -1.48
C LEU A 36 -1.25 -4.86 -1.62
N ILE A 37 -0.10 -4.44 -2.16
CA ILE A 37 1.06 -5.32 -2.34
C ILE A 37 1.58 -5.82 -0.99
N VAL A 38 1.71 -4.93 0.01
CA VAL A 38 2.18 -5.31 1.35
C VAL A 38 1.29 -6.37 1.98
N VAL A 39 -0.04 -6.21 1.88
CA VAL A 39 -1.00 -7.20 2.40
C VAL A 39 -0.87 -8.54 1.67
N VAL A 40 -0.76 -8.52 0.35
CA VAL A 40 -0.61 -9.76 -0.45
C VAL A 40 0.69 -10.49 -0.10
N VAL A 41 1.81 -9.76 0.00
CA VAL A 41 3.11 -10.35 0.38
C VAL A 41 3.07 -10.94 1.79
N GLY A 42 2.44 -10.26 2.75
CA GLY A 42 2.28 -10.75 4.11
C GLY A 42 1.45 -12.05 4.19
N ALA A 43 0.34 -12.12 3.46
CA ALA A 43 -0.50 -13.33 3.40
C ALA A 43 0.24 -14.51 2.76
N ILE A 44 0.99 -14.25 1.68
CA ILE A 44 1.83 -15.27 1.02
C ILE A 44 2.92 -15.76 1.99
N PHE A 45 3.59 -14.86 2.70
CA PHE A 45 4.61 -15.21 3.68
C PHE A 45 4.04 -16.13 4.78
N MET A 46 2.91 -15.76 5.38
CA MET A 46 2.27 -16.58 6.41
C MET A 46 1.92 -17.97 5.88
N THR A 47 1.44 -18.06 4.63
CA THR A 47 1.05 -19.34 4.02
C THR A 47 2.26 -20.22 3.69
N LEU A 48 3.32 -19.66 3.11
CA LEU A 48 4.49 -20.42 2.68
C LEU A 48 5.36 -20.88 3.86
N TYR A 49 5.51 -20.06 4.90
CA TYR A 49 6.44 -20.34 5.99
C TYR A 49 5.79 -21.01 7.21
N GLN A 50 4.46 -21.03 7.34
CA GLN A 50 3.78 -21.66 8.48
C GLN A 50 4.18 -23.15 8.65
N SER A 51 4.24 -23.90 7.56
CA SER A 51 4.59 -25.32 7.60
C SER A 51 6.03 -25.52 8.07
N SER A 52 6.98 -24.76 7.51
CA SER A 52 8.39 -24.83 7.89
C SER A 52 8.62 -24.44 9.35
N ILE A 53 7.94 -23.39 9.84
CA ILE A 53 8.04 -22.95 11.24
C ILE A 53 7.50 -24.04 12.18
N THR A 54 6.34 -24.61 11.86
CA THR A 54 5.72 -25.66 12.67
C THR A 54 6.58 -26.92 12.72
N GLN A 55 7.19 -27.30 11.58
CA GLN A 55 8.08 -28.44 11.51
C GLN A 55 9.36 -28.24 12.36
N ILE A 56 9.96 -27.06 12.30
CA ILE A 56 11.13 -26.72 13.12
C ILE A 56 10.75 -26.74 14.60
N TRP A 57 9.62 -26.15 14.98
CA TRP A 57 9.11 -26.17 16.35
C TRP A 57 8.93 -27.59 16.88
N ASN A 58 8.25 -28.46 16.13
CA ASN A 58 8.05 -29.85 16.50
C ASN A 58 9.38 -30.61 16.64
N SER A 59 10.34 -30.32 15.77
CA SER A 59 11.69 -30.89 15.84
C SER A 59 12.45 -30.46 17.10
N ILE A 60 12.29 -29.20 17.54
CA ILE A 60 12.88 -28.69 18.79
C ILE A 60 12.21 -29.35 20.00
N VAL A 61 10.88 -29.38 20.04
CA VAL A 61 10.11 -30.00 21.14
C VAL A 61 10.47 -31.48 21.29
N ALA A 62 10.57 -32.22 20.17
CA ALA A 62 10.98 -33.62 20.18
C ALA A 62 12.40 -33.81 20.74
N LYS A 63 13.36 -32.94 20.35
CA LYS A 63 14.73 -32.97 20.89
C LYS A 63 14.76 -32.73 22.40
N ILE A 64 14.05 -31.72 22.90
CA ILE A 64 13.97 -31.43 24.34
C ILE A 64 13.34 -32.62 25.09
N THR A 65 12.24 -33.16 24.57
CA THR A 65 11.52 -34.28 25.22
C THR A 65 12.38 -35.54 25.30
N ASN A 66 13.18 -35.83 24.26
CA ASN A 66 14.08 -36.97 24.26
C ASN A 66 15.30 -36.78 25.18
N LEU A 67 15.70 -35.55 25.47
CA LEU A 67 16.78 -35.25 26.42
C LEU A 67 16.34 -35.30 27.89
N LEU A 68 15.02 -35.21 28.14
CA LEU A 68 14.43 -35.28 29.48
C LEU A 68 13.98 -36.69 29.88
N LYS A 69 14.08 -37.67 28.97
CA LYS A 69 13.88 -39.11 29.26
C LYS A 69 15.22 -39.78 29.49
#